data_AF-A0AAV1KL27-F1
#
_entry.id   AF-A0AAV1KL27-F1
#
_cell.length_a   1.000
_cell.length_b   1.000
_cell.length_c   1.000
_cell.angle_alpha   90.00
_cell.angle_beta   90.00
_cell.angle_gamma   90.00
#
_symmetry.space_group_name_H-M   'P 1'
#
loop_
_entity.id
_entity.type
_entity.pdbx_description
1 polymer ?
#
loop_
_entity_poly.entity_id
_entity_poly.type
_entity_poly.pdbx_seq_one_letter_code
_entity_poly.pdbx_strand_id
1 'polypeptide(L)'
;MNAVNFNKWLREKLIPNLNEPSVLVIDNASYHSIIVNKAPTSQSRKNYIREWLTFNDIPFEQYQTKAKLLCIVKRNTPESVYGADELLKRNGHELL
;
A
#
# COMPACT_ATOMS: atom_id res chain seq x y z
N MET A 1 -1.77 -16.36 9.52
CA MET A 1 -1.05 -15.07 9.66
C MET A 1 -2.04 -13.94 9.34
N ASN A 2 -1.93 -12.76 9.95
CA ASN A 2 -2.65 -11.56 9.51
C ASN A 2 -1.65 -10.42 9.28
N ALA A 3 -2.05 -9.36 8.58
CA ALA A 3 -1.12 -8.32 8.16
C ALA A 3 -0.44 -7.60 9.34
N VAL A 4 -1.16 -7.41 10.44
CA VAL A 4 -0.65 -6.80 11.68
C VAL A 4 0.46 -7.67 12.30
N ASN A 5 0.20 -8.96 12.46
CA ASN A 5 1.16 -9.91 13.02
C ASN A 5 2.37 -10.10 12.09
N PHE A 6 2.15 -10.11 10.77
CA PHE A 6 3.23 -10.18 9.79
C PHE A 6 4.15 -8.96 9.89
N ASN A 7 3.59 -7.74 9.94
CA ASN A 7 4.40 -6.53 10.06
C ASN A 7 5.11 -6.40 11.40
N LYS A 8 4.46 -6.84 12.49
CA LYS A 8 5.09 -6.91 13.81
C LYS A 8 6.28 -7.87 13.80
N TRP A 9 6.10 -9.07 13.26
CA TRP A 9 7.18 -10.05 13.12
C TRP A 9 8.30 -9.53 12.20
N LEU A 10 7.96 -8.96 11.05
CA LEU A 10 8.92 -8.40 10.10
C LEU A 10 9.81 -7.33 10.76
N ARG A 11 9.19 -6.42 11.51
CA ARG A 11 9.88 -5.28 12.16
C ARG A 11 10.65 -5.66 13.42
N GLU A 12 10.09 -6.53 14.26
CA GLU A 12 10.66 -6.83 15.58
C GLU A 12 11.55 -8.08 15.60
N LYS A 13 11.38 -8.99 14.62
CA LYS A 13 12.07 -10.28 14.59
C LYS A 13 12.89 -10.49 13.35
N LEU A 14 12.42 -10.11 12.16
CA LEU A 14 13.20 -10.37 10.96
C LEU A 14 14.29 -9.32 10.74
N ILE A 15 13.91 -8.05 10.54
CA ILE A 15 14.85 -6.97 10.20
C ILE A 15 15.97 -6.80 11.23
N PRO A 16 15.72 -6.81 12.56
CA PRO A 16 16.79 -6.65 13.55
C PRO A 16 17.79 -7.81 13.58
N ASN A 17 17.46 -8.96 13.00
CA ASN A 17 18.35 -10.12 12.92
C ASN A 17 19.05 -10.25 11.55
N LEU A 18 18.78 -9.33 10.60
CA LEU A 18 19.48 -9.25 9.32
C LEU A 18 20.67 -8.29 9.47
N ASN A 19 21.84 -8.84 9.77
CA ASN A 19 23.06 -8.07 9.99
C ASN A 19 23.75 -7.61 8.68
N GLU A 20 23.36 -8.21 7.55
CA GLU A 20 23.94 -7.94 6.22
C GLU A 20 22.84 -7.69 5.18
N PRO A 21 23.10 -6.90 4.14
CA PRO A 21 22.18 -6.70 3.02
C PRO A 21 21.74 -8.05 2.43
N SER A 22 20.48 -8.40 2.63
CA SER A 22 19.93 -9.69 2.23
C SER A 22 18.76 -9.51 1.27
N VAL A 23 18.62 -10.43 0.33
CA VAL A 23 17.45 -10.52 -0.56
C VAL A 23 16.44 -11.46 0.07
N LEU A 24 15.20 -10.99 0.24
CA LEU A 24 14.11 -11.80 0.77
C LEU A 24 13.17 -12.23 -0.35
N VAL A 25 12.94 -13.54 -0.46
CA VAL A 25 11.90 -14.10 -1.32
C VAL A 25 10.77 -14.58 -0.42
N ILE A 26 9.61 -13.93 -0.50
CA ILE A 26 8.43 -14.26 0.31
C ILE A 26 7.32 -14.75 -0.61
N ASP A 27 6.67 -15.85 -0.24
CA ASP A 27 5.50 -16.34 -0.97
C ASP A 27 4.37 -15.28 -1.02
N ASN A 28 3.68 -15.17 -2.15
CA ASN A 28 2.69 -14.14 -2.38
C ASN A 28 1.38 -14.45 -1.63
N ALA A 29 1.33 -14.04 -0.37
CA ALA A 29 0.13 -14.14 0.46
C ALA A 29 -0.57 -12.79 0.66
N SER A 30 -1.90 -12.82 0.64
CA SER A 30 -2.78 -11.63 0.69
C SER A 30 -2.62 -10.73 1.92
N TYR A 31 -1.95 -11.22 2.97
CA TYR A 31 -1.68 -10.49 4.21
C TYR A 31 -0.31 -9.79 4.24
N HIS A 32 0.55 -9.96 3.23
CA HIS A 32 1.82 -9.21 3.11
C HIS A 32 1.61 -7.77 2.63
N SER A 33 0.52 -7.52 1.92
CA SER A 33 0.21 -6.22 1.31
C SER A 33 -0.55 -5.32 2.28
N ILE A 34 0.14 -4.72 3.25
CA ILE A 34 -0.41 -3.50 3.89
C ILE A 34 -0.25 -2.36 2.88
N ILE A 35 -1.30 -2.12 2.10
CA ILE A 35 -1.37 -0.95 1.24
C ILE A 35 -1.74 0.22 2.14
N VAL A 36 -0.72 0.98 2.56
CA VAL A 36 -0.85 2.15 3.45
C VAL A 36 -1.78 3.21 2.84
N ASN A 37 -1.89 3.24 1.51
CA ASN A 37 -2.74 4.15 0.75
C ASN A 37 -3.61 3.39 -0.27
N LYS A 38 -4.44 2.45 0.20
CA LYS A 38 -5.24 1.60 -0.69
C LYS A 38 -6.19 2.43 -1.55
N ALA A 39 -5.92 2.45 -2.86
CA ALA A 39 -6.78 3.12 -3.80
C ALA A 39 -8.20 2.53 -3.77
N PRO A 40 -9.23 3.38 -3.76
CA PRO A 40 -10.62 2.93 -3.77
C PRO A 40 -10.96 2.23 -5.08
N THR A 41 -11.84 1.23 -5.02
CA THR A 41 -12.24 0.40 -6.17
C THR A 41 -13.66 0.73 -6.63
N SER A 42 -14.12 0.09 -7.71
CA SER A 42 -15.51 0.19 -8.18
C SER A 42 -16.54 -0.24 -7.13
N GLN A 43 -16.13 -1.02 -6.13
CA GLN A 43 -16.97 -1.44 -5.01
C GLN A 43 -17.00 -0.41 -3.87
N SER A 44 -16.02 0.49 -3.78
CA SER A 44 -15.97 1.54 -2.74
C SER A 44 -17.13 2.52 -2.84
N ARG A 45 -17.55 3.09 -1.70
CA ARG A 45 -18.59 4.13 -1.68
C ARG A 45 -18.07 5.42 -2.31
N LYS A 46 -18.95 6.22 -2.91
CA LYS A 46 -18.58 7.51 -3.55
C LYS A 46 -17.91 8.47 -2.56
N ASN A 47 -18.37 8.51 -1.32
CA ASN A 47 -17.79 9.35 -0.27
C ASN A 47 -16.36 8.94 0.06
N TYR A 48 -16.11 7.64 0.25
CA TYR A 48 -14.77 7.10 0.48
C TYR A 48 -13.80 7.43 -0.68
N ILE A 49 -14.27 7.40 -1.93
CA ILE A 49 -13.46 7.81 -3.08
C ILE A 49 -13.05 9.29 -2.98
N ARG A 50 -13.96 10.16 -2.56
CA ARG A 50 -13.67 11.59 -2.37
C ARG A 50 -12.71 11.82 -1.21
N GLU A 51 -12.94 11.16 -0.08
CA GLU A 51 -12.05 11.23 1.08
C GLU A 51 -10.62 10.82 0.71
N TRP A 52 -10.46 9.76 -0.08
CA TRP A 52 -9.15 9.33 -0.57
C TRP A 52 -8.51 10.38 -1.50
N LEU A 53 -9.27 10.97 -2.41
CA LEU A 53 -8.78 12.03 -3.30
C LEU A 53 -8.36 13.28 -2.49
N THR A 54 -9.15 13.70 -1.51
CA THR A 54 -8.82 14.81 -0.60
C THR A 54 -7.58 14.49 0.24
N PHE A 55 -7.46 13.27 0.78
CA PHE A 55 -6.30 12.85 1.57
C PHE A 55 -5.00 12.87 0.77
N ASN A 56 -5.08 12.62 -0.54
CA ASN A 56 -3.94 12.64 -1.46
C ASN A 56 -3.75 14.00 -2.14
N ASP A 57 -4.47 15.05 -1.73
CA ASP A 57 -4.43 16.39 -2.34
C ASP A 57 -4.74 16.39 -3.86
N ILE A 58 -5.59 15.46 -4.31
CA ILE A 58 -5.94 15.32 -5.74
C ILE A 58 -7.20 16.14 -6.02
N PRO A 59 -7.16 17.13 -6.93
CA PRO A 59 -8.33 17.92 -7.27
C PRO A 59 -9.39 17.08 -8.00
N PHE A 60 -10.65 17.22 -7.56
CA PHE A 60 -11.82 16.62 -8.20
C PHE A 60 -13.04 17.52 -8.05
N GLU A 61 -14.03 17.38 -8.94
CA GLU A 61 -15.26 18.17 -8.83
C GLU A 61 -16.35 17.37 -8.10
N GLN A 62 -17.08 18.02 -7.19
CA GLN A 62 -18.02 17.34 -6.29
C GLN A 62 -19.20 16.66 -7.02
N TYR A 63 -19.57 17.20 -8.18
CA TYR A 63 -20.66 16.72 -9.04
C TYR A 63 -20.25 15.56 -9.95
N GLN A 64 -18.97 15.20 -10.03
CA GLN A 64 -18.52 14.11 -10.89
C GLN A 64 -19.14 12.77 -10.51
N THR A 65 -19.37 11.93 -11.52
CA THR A 65 -19.88 10.57 -11.34
C THR A 65 -18.81 9.68 -10.70
N LYS A 66 -19.25 8.59 -10.08
CA LYS A 66 -18.34 7.59 -9.48
C LYS A 66 -17.30 7.08 -10.50
N ALA A 67 -17.71 6.90 -11.75
CA ALA A 67 -16.83 6.47 -12.84
C ALA A 67 -15.70 7.48 -13.11
N LYS A 68 -16.01 8.79 -13.19
CA LYS A 68 -14.98 9.84 -13.35
C LYS A 68 -14.01 9.87 -12.17
N LEU A 69 -14.54 9.82 -10.94
CA LEU A 69 -13.70 9.82 -9.74
C LEU A 69 -12.75 8.61 -9.71
N LEU A 70 -13.21 7.42 -10.11
CA LEU A 70 -12.37 6.23 -10.22
C LEU A 70 -11.30 6.33 -11.31
N CYS A 71 -11.58 7.06 -12.40
CA CYS A 71 -10.58 7.33 -13.44
C CYS A 71 -9.46 8.23 -12.91
N ILE A 72 -9.83 9.26 -12.12
CA ILE A 72 -8.87 10.13 -11.43
C ILE A 72 -8.05 9.33 -10.42
N VAL A 73 -8.69 8.47 -9.62
CA VAL A 73 -8.00 7.56 -8.70
C VAL A 73 -7.00 6.70 -9.46
N LYS A 74 -7.41 5.99 -10.51
CA LYS A 74 -6.50 5.13 -11.29
C LYS A 74 -5.29 5.88 -11.85
N ARG A 75 -5.48 7.12 -12.29
CA ARG A 75 -4.41 7.94 -12.87
C ARG A 75 -3.43 8.49 -11.82
N ASN A 76 -3.86 8.61 -10.58
CA ASN A 76 -3.06 9.15 -9.47
C ASN A 76 -2.72 8.10 -8.41
N THR A 77 -3.10 6.84 -8.61
CA THR A 77 -2.71 5.75 -7.73
C THR A 77 -1.23 5.46 -8.01
N PRO A 78 -0.31 5.69 -7.05
CA PRO A 78 1.06 5.24 -7.20
C PRO A 78 1.06 3.72 -7.39
N GLU A 79 2.04 3.20 -8.14
CA GLU A 79 2.23 1.74 -8.21
C GLU A 79 2.26 1.18 -6.80
N SER A 80 1.66 -0.01 -6.61
CA SER A 80 1.50 -0.64 -5.31
C SER A 80 2.87 -0.88 -4.67
N VAL A 81 3.37 0.07 -3.89
CA VAL A 81 4.56 -0.14 -3.05
C VAL A 81 4.07 -0.91 -1.83
N TYR A 82 4.47 -2.17 -1.73
CA TYR A 82 4.11 -2.99 -0.59
C TYR A 82 4.81 -2.41 0.64
N GLY A 83 4.08 -2.20 1.75
CA GLY A 83 4.67 -1.60 2.96
C GLY A 83 5.90 -2.35 3.51
N ALA A 84 6.05 -3.63 3.15
CA ALA A 84 7.24 -4.42 3.43
C ALA A 84 8.45 -4.01 2.56
N ASP A 85 8.24 -3.65 1.30
CA ASP A 85 9.29 -3.26 0.35
C ASP A 85 9.92 -1.92 0.77
N GLU A 86 9.12 -0.94 1.18
CA GLU A 86 9.66 0.32 1.73
C GLU A 86 10.48 0.07 3.00
N LEU A 87 10.00 -0.82 3.88
CA LEU A 87 10.67 -1.13 5.13
C LEU A 87 12.01 -1.82 4.88
N LEU A 88 12.06 -2.78 3.96
CA LEU A 88 13.27 -3.50 3.58
C LEU A 88 14.24 -2.58 2.84
N LYS A 89 13.76 -1.81 1.87
CA LYS A 89 14.60 -0.89 1.09
C LYS A 89 15.25 0.18 1.95
N ARG A 90 14.53 0.71 2.96
CA ARG A 90 15.10 1.66 3.95
C ARG A 90 16.19 1.03 4.82
N ASN A 91 16.17 -0.29 5.01
CA ASN A 91 17.19 -1.03 5.76
C ASN A 91 18.24 -1.69 4.84
N GLY A 92 18.29 -1.34 3.55
CA GLY A 92 19.27 -1.89 2.61
C GLY A 92 18.98 -3.33 2.17
N HIS A 93 17.72 -3.74 2.22
CA HIS A 93 17.26 -5.07 1.82
C HIS A 93 16.30 -4.97 0.63
N GLU A 94 16.37 -5.92 -0.30
CA GLU A 94 15.45 -6.01 -1.45
C GLU A 94 14.52 -7.20 -1.28
N LEU A 95 13.26 -7.02 -1.70
CA LEU A 95 12.24 -8.07 -1.72
C LEU A 95 11.96 -8.41 -3.19
N LEU A 96 12.02 -9.71 -3.52
CA LEU A 96 11.74 -10.28 -4.86
C LEU A 96 10.51 -11.18 -4.84
#